data_AF-A0A2N8M0H7-F1
#
_entry.id   AF-A0A2N8M0H7-F1
#
_cell.length_a   1.000
_cell.length_b   1.000
_cell.length_c   1.000
_cell.angle_alpha   90.00
_cell.angle_beta   90.00
_cell.angle_gamma   90.00
#
_symmetry.space_group_name_H-M   'P 1'
#
loop_
_entity.id
_entity.type
_entity.pdbx_description
1 polymer ?
#
loop_
_entity_poly.entity_id
_entity_poly.type
_entity_poly.pdbx_seq_one_letter_code
_entity_poly.pdbx_strand_id
1 'polypeptide(L)'
;METSTADLPAPSALDATAEHEPELHPKVRIGQYSDAGPKLHNQDALAMQIPDGPLLRTKGIVAALADGLSTAGAAREAAESCVLGFISDYYATPALWSIPRSAQRVLEALNRWLCRQTLAGESHLCTLSLLILRSRTAHLFQVGDSRIWRLRNDKLECLTRDHSRMIGENRQVLTRVMGGDTRLDVDYSSTDLQVGDIYLLTTDGIHGFLSRSRMQGIVRGCEAPDVIAQTLVEAALANGSDDNLSCQVLRVDGLPDASADETLKQRGSLPLPPPLSPGMKVDGFTVKRELYASVRSHLYLVENEEGKRSVLKTPSVNLEDDRDALERFVMEGWVGSRLRNPHLLHALPLPETPSCLYQHLEFIDGVTLKQWLKEHPDAAVEEKLYLADQLLNGIRALHRADVIHGDLKPDNIMVDTSGLVRIVDFGSCHCRGMEQSASDIPLGTRDYTAPELVDGDAPSEQSDLFSAAAIIHEMLTGALPWQGRYEKSNHRPLPALQTLNAFIPLWINNVLQIGLQRHPNQRFADAAEFRDALRRPVRATKPGKDNSINELRLWKGACLVLVMLLLISVSLNQ
;
A
#
# COMPACT_ATOMS: atom_id res chain seq x y z
N MET A 1 19.95 80.94 13.09
CA MET A 1 21.24 80.58 12.47
C MET A 1 21.40 79.09 12.67
N GLU A 2 21.32 78.39 11.54
CA GLU A 2 21.79 77.04 11.18
C GLU A 2 22.29 76.08 12.27
N THR A 3 21.78 74.84 12.22
CA THR A 3 22.49 73.62 11.75
C THR A 3 21.49 72.46 11.79
N SER A 4 20.96 72.00 10.65
CA SER A 4 21.48 70.96 9.76
C SER A 4 21.05 69.55 10.16
N THR A 5 20.20 69.01 9.29
CA THR A 5 19.59 67.69 9.17
C THR A 5 20.60 66.56 8.94
N ALA A 6 20.32 65.38 9.51
CA ALA A 6 20.73 64.09 8.97
C ALA A 6 19.54 63.12 9.11
N ASP A 7 18.93 62.82 7.97
CA ASP A 7 17.84 61.85 7.79
C ASP A 7 18.32 60.42 8.11
N LEU A 8 17.60 59.74 9.00
CA LEU A 8 17.61 58.28 9.09
C LEU A 8 16.43 57.75 8.26
N PRO A 9 16.64 56.79 7.35
CA PRO A 9 15.57 56.29 6.49
C PRO A 9 14.54 55.51 7.32
N ALA A 10 13.27 55.69 6.97
CA ALA A 10 12.16 54.91 7.49
C ALA A 10 12.39 53.39 7.27
N PRO A 11 11.99 52.52 8.21
CA PRO A 11 12.09 51.09 8.00
C PRO A 11 11.21 50.70 6.80
N SER A 12 11.88 50.15 5.79
CA SER A 12 11.29 49.62 4.56
C SER A 12 10.29 48.52 4.88
N ALA A 13 9.18 48.52 4.15
CA ALA A 13 8.21 47.44 4.07
C ALA A 13 8.89 46.09 3.78
N LEU A 14 9.18 45.34 4.83
CA LEU A 14 9.59 43.94 4.84
C LEU A 14 8.67 43.21 5.82
N ASP A 15 7.38 43.23 5.51
CA ASP A 15 6.36 42.45 6.20
C ASP A 15 5.24 42.10 5.19
N ALA A 16 5.64 41.44 4.11
CA ALA A 16 4.72 40.89 3.12
C ALA A 16 5.43 39.82 2.28
N THR A 17 5.59 38.62 2.86
CA THR A 17 5.46 37.31 2.22
C THR A 17 5.73 36.25 3.29
N ALA A 18 4.77 36.05 4.19
CA ALA A 18 4.65 34.75 4.84
C ALA A 18 4.26 33.77 3.73
N GLU A 19 5.26 33.09 3.15
CA GLU A 19 5.07 32.01 2.19
C GLU A 19 4.07 31.01 2.80
N HIS A 20 2.86 30.95 2.23
CA HIS A 20 1.86 29.96 2.61
C HIS A 20 2.42 28.58 2.26
N GLU A 21 2.67 27.75 3.28
CA GLU A 21 2.96 26.34 3.07
C GLU A 21 1.82 25.69 2.26
N PRO A 22 2.13 24.97 1.19
CA PRO A 22 1.10 24.35 0.38
C PRO A 22 0.65 22.97 0.94
N GLU A 23 -0.57 22.56 0.60
CA GLU A 23 -1.38 21.65 1.43
C GLU A 23 -1.43 20.22 0.89
N LEU A 24 -0.77 19.31 1.61
CA LEU A 24 -0.46 17.94 1.15
C LEU A 24 -1.36 16.86 1.76
N HIS A 25 -2.49 17.27 2.30
CA HIS A 25 -3.44 16.41 2.99
C HIS A 25 -4.85 16.96 2.80
N PRO A 26 -5.88 16.12 2.90
CA PRO A 26 -7.25 16.60 2.84
C PRO A 26 -7.48 17.59 3.99
N LYS A 27 -7.94 18.79 3.64
CA LYS A 27 -8.43 19.79 4.57
C LYS A 27 -9.78 19.34 5.06
N VAL A 28 -9.90 19.09 6.35
CA VAL A 28 -11.16 18.69 6.95
C VAL A 28 -11.50 19.55 8.15
N ARG A 29 -12.79 19.87 8.27
CA ARG A 29 -13.39 20.25 9.55
C ARG A 29 -14.02 19.02 10.16
N ILE A 30 -13.74 18.80 11.43
CA ILE A 30 -14.23 17.66 12.18
C ILE A 30 -15.11 18.13 13.33
N GLY A 31 -16.04 17.28 13.75
CA GLY A 31 -16.83 17.50 14.95
C GLY A 31 -17.42 16.20 15.46
N GLN A 32 -17.60 16.11 16.76
CA GLN A 32 -18.07 14.89 17.39
C GLN A 32 -18.87 15.18 18.65
N TYR A 33 -19.86 14.33 18.91
CA TYR A 33 -20.68 14.40 20.11
C TYR A 33 -21.09 13.00 20.54
N SER A 34 -21.11 12.76 21.84
CA SER A 34 -21.48 11.48 22.44
C SER A 34 -22.30 11.73 23.71
N ASP A 35 -23.37 10.98 23.87
CA ASP A 35 -24.25 11.04 25.04
C ASP A 35 -24.57 9.63 25.53
N ALA A 36 -24.62 9.46 26.86
CA ALA A 36 -25.00 8.19 27.46
C ALA A 36 -26.49 7.85 27.21
N GLY A 37 -27.29 8.85 26.80
CA GLY A 37 -28.73 8.74 26.69
C GLY A 37 -29.35 8.39 28.04
N PRO A 38 -30.36 7.49 28.07
CA PRO A 38 -30.98 7.09 29.34
C PRO A 38 -30.13 6.08 30.13
N LYS A 39 -28.99 5.60 29.60
CA LYS A 39 -28.11 4.66 30.32
C LYS A 39 -27.26 5.38 31.37
N LEU A 40 -26.88 4.67 32.43
CA LEU A 40 -26.06 5.22 33.53
C LEU A 40 -24.63 5.58 33.08
N HIS A 41 -24.10 4.83 32.12
CA HIS A 41 -22.76 4.99 31.61
C HIS A 41 -22.80 5.01 30.08
N ASN A 42 -21.96 5.85 29.50
CA ASN A 42 -21.66 5.80 28.09
C ASN A 42 -20.67 4.65 27.82
N GLN A 43 -21.09 3.68 27.02
CA GLN A 43 -20.29 2.53 26.63
C GLN A 43 -19.66 2.71 25.24
N ASP A 44 -20.00 3.81 24.55
CA ASP A 44 -19.38 4.19 23.29
C ASP A 44 -18.01 4.83 23.53
N ALA A 45 -17.11 4.62 22.57
CA ALA A 45 -15.86 5.35 22.46
C ALA A 45 -15.74 5.95 21.06
N LEU A 46 -15.26 7.19 21.00
CA LEU A 46 -15.00 7.87 19.75
C LEU A 46 -13.73 8.71 19.84
N ALA A 47 -12.98 8.75 18.75
CA ALA A 47 -11.82 9.63 18.62
C ALA A 47 -11.56 9.98 17.15
N MET A 48 -11.07 11.19 16.93
CA MET A 48 -10.52 11.63 15.66
C MET A 48 -9.11 12.14 15.90
N GLN A 49 -8.19 11.76 15.02
CA GLN A 49 -6.81 12.22 15.07
C GLN A 49 -6.40 12.75 13.70
N ILE A 50 -6.09 14.05 13.67
CA ILE A 50 -5.34 14.70 12.61
C ILE A 50 -3.89 14.80 13.13
N PRO A 51 -2.96 13.95 12.66
CA PRO A 51 -1.57 14.02 13.09
C PRO A 51 -0.85 15.19 12.41
N ASP A 52 0.30 15.60 12.95
CA ASP A 52 1.14 16.61 12.33
C ASP A 52 2.22 15.99 11.42
N GLY A 53 2.75 16.79 10.49
CA GLY A 53 3.99 16.50 9.77
C GLY A 53 3.95 15.23 8.89
N PRO A 54 5.00 14.37 8.93
CA PRO A 54 5.11 13.21 8.03
C PRO A 54 4.02 12.14 8.19
N LEU A 55 3.43 12.03 9.39
CA LEU A 55 2.39 11.04 9.67
C LEU A 55 1.10 11.37 8.91
N LEU A 56 0.74 12.65 8.80
CA LEU A 56 -0.42 13.10 8.05
C LEU A 56 -0.35 12.70 6.56
N ARG A 57 0.86 12.73 5.99
CA ARG A 57 1.08 12.37 4.58
C ARG A 57 1.06 10.86 4.32
N THR A 58 1.62 10.09 5.24
CA THR A 58 1.84 8.66 5.06
C THR A 58 0.66 7.82 5.58
N LYS A 59 -0.02 8.31 6.62
CA LYS A 59 -1.09 7.62 7.35
C LYS A 59 -2.44 8.35 7.30
N GLY A 60 -2.47 9.63 6.96
CA GLY A 60 -3.72 10.38 6.82
C GLY A 60 -4.39 10.71 8.14
N ILE A 61 -5.69 10.98 8.08
CA ILE A 61 -6.57 11.37 9.18
C ILE A 61 -7.43 10.16 9.56
N VAL A 62 -7.56 9.88 10.85
CA VAL A 62 -8.34 8.75 11.36
C VAL A 62 -9.54 9.26 12.13
N ALA A 63 -10.72 8.72 11.83
CA ALA A 63 -11.90 8.75 12.68
C ALA A 63 -12.27 7.31 13.08
N ALA A 64 -12.42 7.07 14.37
CA ALA A 64 -12.70 5.78 14.95
C ALA A 64 -13.87 5.89 15.92
N LEU A 65 -14.84 4.99 15.76
CA LEU A 65 -16.02 4.86 16.60
C LEU A 65 -16.22 3.39 16.96
N ALA A 66 -16.41 3.11 18.24
CA ALA A 66 -16.73 1.79 18.76
C ALA A 66 -17.91 1.88 19.72
N ASP A 67 -18.85 0.96 19.57
CA ASP A 67 -20.00 0.79 20.46
C ASP A 67 -19.80 -0.47 21.30
N GLY A 68 -19.79 -0.31 22.63
CA GLY A 68 -19.63 -1.40 23.58
C GLY A 68 -20.93 -2.19 23.76
N LEU A 69 -20.89 -3.51 23.55
CA LEU A 69 -22.09 -4.34 23.67
C LEU A 69 -22.60 -4.35 25.12
N SER A 70 -23.81 -3.86 25.38
CA SER A 70 -24.37 -3.77 26.74
C SER A 70 -24.55 -5.10 27.47
N THR A 71 -24.49 -6.23 26.77
CA THR A 71 -24.46 -7.58 27.38
C THR A 71 -23.11 -7.95 27.97
N ALA A 72 -22.07 -7.14 27.72
CA ALA A 72 -20.69 -7.40 28.09
C ALA A 72 -20.34 -6.65 29.40
N GLY A 73 -19.67 -7.34 30.33
CA GLY A 73 -19.30 -6.79 31.63
C GLY A 73 -18.30 -5.63 31.57
N ALA A 74 -17.48 -5.58 30.51
CA ALA A 74 -16.45 -4.57 30.28
C ALA A 74 -16.63 -3.85 28.93
N ALA A 75 -17.89 -3.61 28.52
CA ALA A 75 -18.26 -3.03 27.23
C ALA A 75 -17.52 -1.70 26.93
N ARG A 76 -17.52 -0.80 27.91
CA ARG A 76 -16.84 0.51 27.81
C ARG A 76 -15.33 0.35 27.63
N GLU A 77 -14.69 -0.50 28.44
CA GLU A 77 -13.24 -0.72 28.38
C GLU A 77 -12.83 -1.33 27.04
N ALA A 78 -13.66 -2.24 26.49
CA ALA A 78 -13.46 -2.80 25.17
C ALA A 78 -13.52 -1.73 24.07
N ALA A 79 -14.54 -0.87 24.08
CA ALA A 79 -14.69 0.21 23.11
C ALA A 79 -13.53 1.23 23.19
N GLU A 80 -13.20 1.70 24.40
CA GLU A 80 -12.10 2.65 24.63
C GLU A 80 -10.75 2.06 24.21
N SER A 81 -10.47 0.80 24.57
CA SER A 81 -9.24 0.10 24.18
C SER A 81 -9.13 -0.09 22.68
N CYS A 82 -10.24 -0.40 22.00
CA CYS A 82 -10.29 -0.51 20.55
C CYS A 82 -9.94 0.81 19.86
N VAL A 83 -10.61 1.90 20.24
CA VAL A 83 -10.46 3.20 19.58
C VAL A 83 -9.08 3.81 19.85
N LEU A 84 -8.68 3.89 21.12
CA LEU A 84 -7.40 4.50 21.50
C LEU A 84 -6.21 3.62 21.08
N GLY A 85 -6.32 2.31 21.27
CA GLY A 85 -5.32 1.35 20.83
C GLY A 85 -5.13 1.37 19.32
N PHE A 86 -6.23 1.46 18.55
CA PHE A 86 -6.14 1.56 17.10
C PHE A 86 -5.38 2.82 16.67
N ILE A 87 -5.78 4.00 17.15
CA ILE A 87 -5.14 5.26 16.76
C ILE A 87 -3.64 5.24 17.11
N SER A 88 -3.29 4.82 18.33
CA SER A 88 -1.89 4.74 18.77
C SER A 88 -1.06 3.82 17.89
N ASP A 89 -1.49 2.57 17.72
CA ASP A 89 -0.70 1.57 17.01
C ASP A 89 -0.68 1.79 15.50
N TYR A 90 -1.77 2.36 14.95
CA TYR A 90 -1.88 2.69 13.54
C TYR A 90 -0.81 3.69 13.09
N TYR A 91 -0.63 4.79 13.84
CA TYR A 91 0.40 5.78 13.52
C TYR A 91 1.83 5.28 13.80
N ALA A 92 1.98 4.23 14.62
CA ALA A 92 3.26 3.56 14.84
C ALA A 92 3.63 2.55 13.73
N THR A 93 2.70 2.21 12.81
CA THR A 93 3.00 1.28 11.72
C THR A 93 4.02 1.84 10.73
N PRO A 94 4.81 0.99 10.04
CA PRO A 94 5.79 1.45 9.06
C PRO A 94 5.21 2.38 8.00
N ALA A 95 5.88 3.49 7.71
CA ALA A 95 5.39 4.54 6.81
C ALA A 95 5.09 4.07 5.37
N LEU A 96 5.77 3.02 4.90
CA LEU A 96 5.57 2.45 3.57
C LEU A 96 4.37 1.50 3.49
N TRP A 97 3.86 1.00 4.62
CA TRP A 97 2.69 0.13 4.60
C TRP A 97 1.46 0.90 4.15
N SER A 98 0.73 0.29 3.22
CA SER A 98 -0.57 0.75 2.78
C SER A 98 -1.55 0.89 3.95
N ILE A 99 -2.56 1.75 3.78
CA ILE A 99 -3.61 1.97 4.78
C ILE A 99 -4.32 0.65 5.15
N PRO A 100 -4.73 -0.21 4.19
CA PRO A 100 -5.40 -1.48 4.52
C PRO A 100 -4.51 -2.42 5.31
N ARG A 101 -3.24 -2.55 4.93
CA ARG A 101 -2.29 -3.40 5.63
C ARG A 101 -2.03 -2.91 7.05
N SER A 102 -1.85 -1.60 7.22
CA SER A 102 -1.62 -0.98 8.53
C SER A 102 -2.82 -1.21 9.45
N ALA A 103 -4.03 -0.90 8.97
CA ALA A 103 -5.25 -1.07 9.74
C ALA A 103 -5.51 -2.54 10.09
N GLN A 104 -5.44 -3.47 9.11
CA GLN A 104 -5.67 -4.89 9.35
C GLN A 104 -4.72 -5.47 10.40
N ARG A 105 -3.42 -5.11 10.36
CA ARG A 105 -2.44 -5.63 11.33
C ARG A 105 -2.71 -5.16 12.76
N VAL A 106 -3.13 -3.91 12.91
CA VAL A 106 -3.51 -3.34 14.21
C VAL A 106 -4.81 -3.98 14.71
N LEU A 107 -5.82 -4.11 13.85
CA LEU A 107 -7.11 -4.74 14.19
C LEU A 107 -6.94 -6.21 14.62
N GLU A 108 -6.12 -6.98 13.91
CA GLU A 108 -5.78 -8.37 14.28
C GLU A 108 -5.08 -8.46 15.64
N ALA A 109 -4.23 -7.48 15.98
CA ALA A 109 -3.55 -7.44 17.28
C ALA A 109 -4.52 -7.09 18.41
N LEU A 110 -5.33 -6.04 18.23
CA LEU A 110 -6.35 -5.60 19.19
C LEU A 110 -7.39 -6.67 19.44
N ASN A 111 -7.91 -7.31 18.38
CA ASN A 111 -8.88 -8.39 18.52
C ASN A 111 -8.32 -9.58 19.30
N ARG A 112 -7.07 -10.00 19.04
CA ARG A 112 -6.42 -11.06 19.83
C ARG A 112 -6.23 -10.68 21.30
N TRP A 113 -6.01 -9.40 21.59
CA TRP A 113 -5.96 -8.91 22.96
C TRP A 113 -7.35 -8.96 23.63
N LEU A 114 -8.39 -8.42 22.99
CA LEU A 114 -9.76 -8.46 23.50
C LEU A 114 -10.28 -9.89 23.69
N CYS A 115 -10.04 -10.79 22.74
CA CYS A 115 -10.43 -12.20 22.88
C CYS A 115 -9.78 -12.86 24.10
N ARG A 116 -8.53 -12.53 24.42
CA ARG A 116 -7.86 -13.05 25.62
C ARG A 116 -8.53 -12.53 26.90
N GLN A 117 -8.95 -11.27 26.93
CA GLN A 117 -9.68 -10.71 28.07
C GLN A 117 -11.07 -11.34 28.21
N THR A 118 -11.81 -11.47 27.11
CA THR A 118 -13.11 -12.18 27.05
C THR A 118 -13.01 -13.61 27.59
N LEU A 119 -11.95 -14.33 27.24
CA LEU A 119 -11.70 -15.69 27.74
C LEU A 119 -11.28 -15.72 29.22
N ALA A 120 -10.74 -14.62 29.77
CA ALA A 120 -10.31 -14.52 31.17
C ALA A 120 -11.48 -14.26 32.14
N GLY A 121 -12.69 -14.01 31.64
CA GLY A 121 -13.92 -13.94 32.45
C GLY A 121 -14.69 -12.61 32.35
N GLU A 122 -14.08 -11.56 31.81
CA GLU A 122 -14.73 -10.28 31.56
C GLU A 122 -15.02 -10.15 30.07
N SER A 123 -16.30 -10.14 29.69
CA SER A 123 -16.68 -10.02 28.28
C SER A 123 -16.28 -8.64 27.76
N HIS A 124 -15.31 -8.60 26.84
CA HIS A 124 -14.77 -7.41 26.20
C HIS A 124 -15.18 -7.42 24.72
N LEU A 125 -16.42 -7.00 24.46
CA LEU A 125 -17.01 -7.02 23.13
C LEU A 125 -17.45 -5.61 22.71
N CYS A 126 -17.08 -5.22 21.50
CA CYS A 126 -17.54 -3.96 20.92
C CYS A 126 -17.66 -4.08 19.39
N THR A 127 -18.40 -3.16 18.79
CA THR A 127 -18.33 -2.87 17.36
C THR A 127 -17.13 -1.96 17.08
N LEU A 128 -16.78 -1.78 15.80
CA LEU A 128 -15.78 -0.83 15.37
C LEU A 128 -16.03 -0.37 13.93
N SER A 129 -16.14 0.93 13.75
CA SER A 129 -16.19 1.62 12.46
C SER A 129 -15.00 2.57 12.36
N LEU A 130 -14.22 2.44 11.28
CA LEU A 130 -13.08 3.30 11.02
C LEU A 130 -13.21 3.98 9.66
N LEU A 131 -12.95 5.27 9.64
CA LEU A 131 -12.78 6.06 8.43
C LEU A 131 -11.37 6.65 8.44
N ILE A 132 -10.59 6.37 7.39
CA ILE A 132 -9.24 6.90 7.23
C ILE A 132 -9.19 7.70 5.93
N LEU A 133 -8.92 9.01 6.04
CA LEU A 133 -8.80 9.92 4.90
C LEU A 133 -7.33 10.14 4.59
N ARG A 134 -6.88 9.70 3.41
CA ARG A 134 -5.48 9.83 3.00
C ARG A 134 -5.39 10.18 1.53
N SER A 135 -4.61 11.20 1.20
CA SER A 135 -4.58 11.79 -0.15
C SER A 135 -6.00 12.13 -0.62
N ARG A 136 -6.46 11.53 -1.71
CA ARG A 136 -7.77 11.71 -2.30
C ARG A 136 -8.69 10.49 -2.08
N THR A 137 -8.37 9.63 -1.12
CA THR A 137 -9.11 8.39 -0.86
C THR A 137 -9.62 8.33 0.59
N ALA A 138 -10.87 7.91 0.74
CA ALA A 138 -11.44 7.46 2.01
C ALA A 138 -11.37 5.94 2.08
N HIS A 139 -10.75 5.42 3.12
CA HIS A 139 -10.69 3.98 3.45
C HIS A 139 -11.63 3.69 4.61
N LEU A 140 -12.46 2.67 4.47
CA LEU A 140 -13.49 2.30 5.43
C LEU A 140 -13.23 0.88 5.94
N PHE A 141 -13.28 0.71 7.26
CA PHE A 141 -13.20 -0.60 7.91
C PHE A 141 -14.40 -0.76 8.84
N GLN A 142 -15.05 -1.92 8.81
CA GLN A 142 -16.27 -2.17 9.56
C GLN A 142 -16.27 -3.53 10.25
N VAL A 143 -16.64 -3.53 11.52
CA VAL A 143 -16.99 -4.70 12.32
C VAL A 143 -18.19 -4.37 13.21
N GLY A 144 -19.37 -4.90 12.90
CA GLY A 144 -20.60 -4.66 13.69
C GLY A 144 -21.61 -3.87 12.89
N ASP A 145 -22.46 -3.09 13.57
CA ASP A 145 -23.60 -2.37 13.00
C ASP A 145 -23.55 -0.84 13.18
N SER A 146 -22.49 -0.29 13.77
CA SER A 146 -22.19 1.14 13.59
C SER A 146 -22.00 1.47 12.11
N ARG A 147 -22.47 2.64 11.66
CA ARG A 147 -22.56 2.97 10.23
C ARG A 147 -21.71 4.16 9.82
N ILE A 148 -21.12 4.06 8.64
CA ILE A 148 -20.43 5.18 7.96
C ILE A 148 -21.29 5.64 6.79
N TRP A 149 -21.61 6.92 6.77
CA TRP A 149 -22.41 7.58 5.74
C TRP A 149 -21.60 8.62 4.99
N ARG A 150 -21.99 8.91 3.76
CA ARG A 150 -21.47 10.02 2.95
C ARG A 150 -22.61 10.84 2.37
N LEU A 151 -22.64 12.14 2.64
CA LEU A 151 -23.42 13.10 1.90
C LEU A 151 -22.56 13.66 0.75
N ARG A 152 -22.96 13.35 -0.49
CA ARG A 152 -22.37 13.89 -1.72
C ARG A 152 -23.48 14.27 -2.67
N ASN A 153 -23.37 15.42 -3.34
CA ASN A 153 -24.36 15.90 -4.30
C ASN A 153 -25.78 15.74 -3.77
N ASP A 154 -25.97 16.21 -2.54
CA ASP A 154 -27.28 16.24 -1.92
C ASP A 154 -27.92 14.86 -1.64
N LYS A 155 -27.12 13.78 -1.66
CA LYS A 155 -27.58 12.42 -1.37
C LYS A 155 -26.76 11.83 -0.24
N LEU A 156 -27.40 11.57 0.91
CA LEU A 156 -26.78 10.88 2.03
C LEU A 156 -26.79 9.38 1.76
N GLU A 157 -25.66 8.70 1.61
CA GLU A 157 -25.54 7.27 1.29
C GLU A 157 -24.87 6.50 2.43
N CYS A 158 -25.38 5.31 2.77
CA CYS A 158 -24.69 4.40 3.71
C CYS A 158 -23.62 3.64 2.96
N LEU A 159 -22.37 3.71 3.43
CA LEU A 159 -21.22 3.07 2.80
C LEU A 159 -20.87 1.72 3.42
N THR A 160 -21.34 1.45 4.65
CA THR A 160 -21.13 0.18 5.34
C THR A 160 -22.37 -0.72 5.29
N ARG A 161 -22.16 -1.99 5.64
CA ARG A 161 -23.21 -3.00 5.82
C ARG A 161 -23.16 -3.53 7.23
N ASP A 162 -24.31 -3.70 7.86
CA ASP A 162 -24.38 -4.19 9.23
C ASP A 162 -24.02 -5.68 9.30
N HIS A 163 -23.21 -6.04 10.29
CA HIS A 163 -22.91 -7.43 10.61
C HIS A 163 -23.89 -8.01 11.62
N SER A 164 -25.19 -7.94 11.33
CA SER A 164 -26.24 -8.43 12.22
C SER A 164 -27.24 -9.34 11.50
N ARG A 165 -27.96 -10.16 12.26
CA ARG A 165 -29.04 -11.03 11.77
C ARG A 165 -30.25 -10.92 12.68
N MET A 166 -31.43 -10.96 12.07
CA MET A 166 -32.70 -11.10 12.79
C MET A 166 -32.91 -12.56 13.18
N ILE A 167 -33.12 -12.80 14.47
CA ILE A 167 -33.49 -14.10 15.03
C ILE A 167 -34.90 -13.98 15.63
N GLY A 168 -35.86 -14.75 15.07
CA GLY A 168 -37.27 -14.66 15.45
C GLY A 168 -37.94 -13.36 14.96
N GLU A 169 -39.03 -12.96 15.61
CA GLU A 169 -39.86 -11.84 15.13
C GLU A 169 -39.32 -10.44 15.49
N ASN A 170 -38.31 -10.29 16.37
CA ASN A 170 -37.81 -8.95 16.72
C ASN A 170 -36.44 -8.86 17.43
N ARG A 171 -35.56 -9.87 17.33
CA ARG A 171 -34.24 -9.81 17.99
C ARG A 171 -33.10 -9.74 16.98
N GLN A 172 -32.49 -8.57 16.86
CA GLN A 172 -31.28 -8.38 16.09
C GLN A 172 -30.07 -8.86 16.91
N VAL A 173 -29.23 -9.69 16.31
CA VAL A 173 -28.03 -10.23 16.95
C VAL A 173 -26.83 -9.96 16.06
N LEU A 174 -25.77 -9.42 16.65
CA LEU A 174 -24.49 -9.20 15.97
C LEU A 174 -23.82 -10.54 15.63
N THR A 175 -23.38 -10.65 14.38
CA THR A 175 -22.69 -11.80 13.81
C THR A 175 -21.17 -11.64 13.78
N ARG A 176 -20.68 -10.40 13.87
CA ARG A 176 -19.25 -10.08 13.95
C ARG A 176 -19.05 -8.93 14.93
N VAL A 177 -18.16 -9.12 15.89
CA VAL A 177 -17.78 -8.13 16.91
C VAL A 177 -16.29 -8.29 17.23
N MET A 178 -15.66 -7.20 17.65
CA MET A 178 -14.31 -7.24 18.20
C MET A 178 -14.32 -8.03 19.51
N GLY A 179 -13.31 -8.87 19.72
CA GLY A 179 -13.18 -9.71 20.92
C GLY A 179 -14.04 -10.98 20.92
N GLY A 180 -14.91 -11.19 19.92
CA GLY A 180 -15.84 -12.32 19.86
C GLY A 180 -15.25 -13.62 19.31
N ASP A 181 -14.35 -13.53 18.31
CA ASP A 181 -13.66 -14.68 17.73
C ASP A 181 -12.17 -14.35 17.55
N THR A 182 -11.30 -15.35 17.76
CA THR A 182 -9.86 -15.29 17.48
C THR A 182 -9.53 -14.87 16.05
N ARG A 183 -10.38 -15.21 15.07
CA ARG A 183 -10.24 -14.77 13.69
C ARG A 183 -11.21 -13.63 13.42
N LEU A 184 -10.67 -12.43 13.24
CA LEU A 184 -11.45 -11.26 12.87
C LEU A 184 -11.67 -11.21 11.36
N ASP A 185 -12.91 -11.03 10.94
CA ASP A 185 -13.28 -10.74 9.56
C ASP A 185 -13.73 -9.27 9.48
N VAL A 186 -12.91 -8.44 8.83
CA VAL A 186 -13.11 -7.00 8.74
C VAL A 186 -13.53 -6.66 7.31
N ASP A 187 -14.68 -6.03 7.18
CA ASP A 187 -15.11 -5.50 5.89
C ASP A 187 -14.27 -4.26 5.55
N TYR A 188 -13.61 -4.27 4.39
CA TYR A 188 -12.81 -3.15 3.87
C TYR A 188 -13.38 -2.65 2.55
N SER A 189 -13.47 -1.33 2.41
CA SER A 189 -13.75 -0.68 1.13
C SER A 189 -13.02 0.66 1.03
N SER A 190 -12.93 1.19 -0.19
CA SER A 190 -12.38 2.53 -0.42
C SER A 190 -13.18 3.28 -1.48
N THR A 191 -13.19 4.60 -1.37
CA THR A 191 -13.89 5.52 -2.28
C THR A 191 -13.06 6.78 -2.45
N ASP A 192 -13.12 7.38 -3.64
CA ASP A 192 -12.51 8.68 -3.89
C ASP A 192 -13.18 9.77 -3.07
N LEU A 193 -12.40 10.77 -2.67
CA LEU A 193 -12.83 11.98 -1.99
C LEU A 193 -13.15 13.08 -2.98
N GLN A 194 -14.16 13.88 -2.65
CA GLN A 194 -14.50 15.12 -3.35
C GLN A 194 -14.60 16.26 -2.35
N VAL A 195 -14.20 17.46 -2.79
CA VAL A 195 -14.42 18.69 -2.02
C VAL A 195 -15.93 18.85 -1.81
N GLY A 196 -16.34 19.12 -0.57
CA GLY A 196 -17.73 19.21 -0.16
C GLY A 196 -18.34 17.88 0.33
N ASP A 197 -17.62 16.76 0.25
CA ASP A 197 -18.08 15.51 0.89
C ASP A 197 -18.22 15.70 2.40
N ILE A 198 -19.30 15.15 2.97
CA ILE A 198 -19.48 15.06 4.42
C ILE A 198 -19.63 13.60 4.81
N TYR A 199 -18.74 13.10 5.64
CA TYR A 199 -18.80 11.77 6.22
C TYR A 199 -19.40 11.82 7.62
N LEU A 200 -20.23 10.84 7.94
CA LEU A 200 -20.84 10.67 9.26
C LEU A 200 -20.54 9.27 9.77
N LEU A 201 -20.09 9.14 11.01
CA LEU A 201 -20.04 7.86 11.73
C LEU A 201 -21.11 7.91 12.83
N THR A 202 -21.97 6.90 12.91
CA THR A 202 -23.11 6.89 13.85
C THR A 202 -23.33 5.52 14.48
N THR A 203 -23.64 5.48 15.77
CA THR A 203 -24.18 4.28 16.45
C THR A 203 -25.66 4.08 16.12
N ASP A 204 -26.18 2.89 16.39
CA ASP A 204 -27.59 2.51 16.18
C ASP A 204 -28.56 3.32 17.03
N GLY A 205 -28.11 3.81 18.20
CA GLY A 205 -28.82 4.80 19.01
C GLY A 205 -29.23 6.07 18.24
N ILE A 206 -28.57 6.39 17.12
CA ILE A 206 -28.97 7.47 16.21
C ILE A 206 -29.74 6.93 15.01
N HIS A 207 -29.14 6.04 14.23
CA HIS A 207 -29.68 5.63 12.94
C HIS A 207 -30.81 4.61 13.01
N GLY A 208 -31.09 4.06 14.20
CA GLY A 208 -32.30 3.31 14.53
C GLY A 208 -33.51 4.21 14.81
N PHE A 209 -33.29 5.44 15.26
CA PHE A 209 -34.35 6.38 15.69
C PHE A 209 -34.56 7.56 14.75
N LEU A 210 -33.62 7.81 13.84
CA LEU A 210 -33.72 8.84 12.80
C LEU A 210 -33.81 8.22 11.40
N SER A 211 -34.78 8.68 10.62
CA SER A 211 -34.86 8.33 9.20
C SER A 211 -33.71 8.97 8.42
N ARG A 212 -33.31 8.32 7.31
CA ARG A 212 -32.29 8.86 6.38
C ARG A 212 -32.60 10.27 5.90
N SER A 213 -33.88 10.58 5.62
CA SER A 213 -34.30 11.92 5.20
C SER A 213 -34.14 12.96 6.31
N ARG A 214 -34.43 12.57 7.57
CA ARG A 214 -34.24 13.45 8.72
C ARG A 214 -32.76 13.74 8.97
N MET A 215 -31.90 12.72 8.96
CA MET A 215 -30.45 12.89 9.09
C MET A 215 -29.90 13.79 7.99
N GLN A 216 -30.27 13.55 6.74
CA GLN A 216 -29.85 14.39 5.61
C GLN A 216 -30.30 15.84 5.76
N GLY A 217 -31.51 16.09 6.25
CA GLY A 217 -32.01 17.44 6.52
C GLY A 217 -31.20 18.18 7.57
N ILE A 218 -30.80 17.50 8.65
CA ILE A 218 -29.97 18.08 9.72
C ILE A 218 -28.58 18.44 9.18
N VAL A 219 -27.93 17.52 8.46
CA VAL A 219 -26.57 17.71 7.93
C VAL A 219 -26.51 18.83 6.89
N ARG A 220 -27.59 19.06 6.14
CA ARG A 220 -27.71 20.19 5.21
C ARG A 220 -27.96 21.54 5.90
N GLY A 221 -28.61 21.53 7.06
CA GLY A 221 -29.07 22.74 7.74
C GLY A 221 -27.96 23.51 8.46
N CYS A 222 -26.77 22.95 8.60
CA CYS A 222 -25.65 23.54 9.32
C CYS A 222 -24.33 23.25 8.60
N GLU A 223 -23.38 24.17 8.72
CA GLU A 223 -22.01 23.97 8.21
C GLU A 223 -21.02 23.45 9.25
N ALA A 224 -21.28 23.72 10.53
CA ALA A 224 -20.36 23.41 11.62
C ALA A 224 -20.50 21.92 12.03
N PRO A 225 -19.45 21.09 11.87
CA PRO A 225 -19.52 19.66 12.18
C PRO A 225 -19.94 19.33 13.62
N ASP A 226 -19.47 20.09 14.62
CA ASP A 226 -19.85 19.87 16.03
C ASP A 226 -21.34 20.05 16.26
N VAL A 227 -21.92 21.11 15.68
CA VAL A 227 -23.35 21.40 15.78
C VAL A 227 -24.17 20.33 15.07
N ILE A 228 -23.70 19.82 13.92
CA ILE A 228 -24.35 18.71 13.21
C ILE A 228 -24.36 17.46 14.10
N ALA A 229 -23.21 17.09 14.68
CA ALA A 229 -23.08 15.92 15.54
C ALA A 229 -24.03 16.01 16.75
N GLN A 230 -24.02 17.14 17.45
CA GLN A 230 -24.90 17.40 18.59
C GLN A 230 -26.38 17.38 18.20
N THR A 231 -26.76 18.05 17.10
CA THR A 231 -28.16 18.10 16.64
C THR A 231 -28.69 16.72 16.25
N LEU A 232 -27.85 15.85 15.66
CA LEU A 232 -28.23 14.47 15.34
C LEU A 232 -28.51 13.66 16.62
N VAL A 233 -27.67 13.79 17.64
CA VAL A 233 -27.85 13.10 18.92
C VAL A 233 -29.09 13.62 19.66
N GLU A 234 -29.27 14.94 19.77
CA GLU A 234 -30.43 15.55 20.40
C GLU A 234 -31.74 15.18 19.68
N ALA A 235 -31.73 15.13 18.35
CA ALA A 235 -32.90 14.72 17.57
C ALA A 235 -33.25 13.24 17.79
N ALA A 236 -32.25 12.36 17.91
CA ALA A 236 -32.48 10.95 18.20
C ALA A 236 -33.01 10.73 19.62
N LEU A 237 -32.47 11.46 20.60
CA LEU A 237 -33.00 11.49 21.98
C LEU A 237 -34.45 11.97 22.03
N ALA A 238 -34.77 13.06 21.32
CA ALA A 238 -36.15 13.56 21.23
C ALA A 238 -37.10 12.57 20.55
N ASN A 239 -36.58 11.69 19.69
CA ASN A 239 -37.32 10.58 19.07
C ASN A 239 -37.40 9.31 19.94
N GLY A 240 -36.92 9.37 21.18
CA GLY A 240 -37.06 8.29 22.16
C GLY A 240 -35.98 7.22 22.09
N SER A 241 -34.76 7.57 21.65
CA SER A 241 -33.61 6.65 21.71
C SER A 241 -33.36 6.16 23.14
N ASP A 242 -33.17 4.84 23.27
CA ASP A 242 -32.94 4.14 24.54
C ASP A 242 -31.51 3.60 24.72
N ASP A 243 -30.60 3.96 23.79
CA ASP A 243 -29.20 3.54 23.79
C ASP A 243 -28.22 4.71 24.01
N ASN A 244 -26.92 4.42 24.05
CA ASN A 244 -25.84 5.39 23.90
C ASN A 244 -25.85 5.93 22.47
N LEU A 245 -25.55 7.23 22.34
CA LEU A 245 -25.63 7.92 21.06
C LEU A 245 -24.32 8.62 20.76
N SER A 246 -23.65 8.18 19.70
CA SER A 246 -22.39 8.77 19.28
C SER A 246 -22.40 9.12 17.81
N CYS A 247 -21.95 10.33 17.51
CA CYS A 247 -21.80 10.83 16.15
C CYS A 247 -20.45 11.51 15.95
N GLN A 248 -19.79 11.19 14.83
CA GLN A 248 -18.66 11.97 14.31
C GLN A 248 -19.00 12.47 12.91
N VAL A 249 -18.55 13.68 12.60
CA VAL A 249 -18.79 14.38 11.34
C VAL A 249 -17.46 14.88 10.81
N LEU A 250 -17.14 14.53 9.56
CA LEU A 250 -15.96 15.02 8.86
C LEU A 250 -16.39 15.66 7.54
N ARG A 251 -16.16 16.96 7.39
CA ARG A 251 -16.39 17.70 6.14
C ARG A 251 -15.07 17.91 5.41
N VAL A 252 -15.02 17.54 4.14
CA VAL A 252 -13.86 17.75 3.26
C VAL A 252 -13.94 19.13 2.63
N ASP A 253 -13.17 20.08 3.14
CA ASP A 253 -13.15 21.47 2.65
C ASP A 253 -12.14 21.67 1.52
N GLY A 254 -11.12 20.81 1.45
CA GLY A 254 -10.09 20.86 0.42
C GLY A 254 -9.45 19.49 0.24
N LEU A 255 -8.97 19.25 -0.97
CA LEU A 255 -8.15 18.09 -1.27
C LEU A 255 -6.76 18.56 -1.64
N PRO A 256 -5.73 17.76 -1.33
CA PRO A 256 -4.42 18.06 -1.87
C PRO A 256 -4.54 18.07 -3.40
N ASP A 257 -3.81 18.98 -4.03
CA ASP A 257 -3.47 18.82 -5.43
C ASP A 257 -2.92 17.39 -5.59
N ALA A 258 -3.25 16.72 -6.69
CA ALA A 258 -2.96 15.28 -6.90
C ALA A 258 -1.45 14.91 -6.84
N SER A 259 -0.61 15.86 -6.49
CA SER A 259 0.82 15.74 -6.35
C SER A 259 1.16 15.49 -4.87
N ALA A 260 1.58 14.26 -4.54
CA ALA A 260 2.18 13.83 -3.27
C ALA A 260 3.52 14.53 -2.90
N ASP A 261 3.67 15.80 -3.27
CA ASP A 261 4.78 16.20 -4.12
C ASP A 261 5.46 17.49 -3.66
N GLU A 262 5.04 18.20 -2.61
CA GLU A 262 5.67 19.52 -2.32
C GLU A 262 6.94 19.50 -1.50
N THR A 263 7.15 18.50 -0.63
CA THR A 263 8.50 18.29 -0.04
C THR A 263 9.41 17.57 -1.03
N LEU A 264 8.82 16.81 -1.97
CA LEU A 264 9.54 16.31 -3.14
C LEU A 264 9.85 17.44 -4.14
N LYS A 265 8.98 18.46 -4.31
CA LYS A 265 9.17 19.66 -5.13
C LYS A 265 10.11 20.64 -4.48
N GLN A 266 10.16 20.77 -3.15
CA GLN A 266 11.22 21.54 -2.46
C GLN A 266 12.61 20.92 -2.71
N ARG A 267 12.68 19.59 -2.84
CA ARG A 267 13.90 18.92 -3.32
C ARG A 267 14.07 19.05 -4.84
N GLY A 268 13.00 18.93 -5.60
CA GLY A 268 12.97 19.10 -7.05
C GLY A 268 13.30 20.53 -7.50
N SER A 269 13.14 21.52 -6.62
CA SER A 269 13.51 22.92 -6.83
C SER A 269 14.96 23.22 -6.47
N LEU A 270 15.68 22.28 -5.88
CA LEU A 270 17.13 22.41 -5.77
C LEU A 270 17.72 22.46 -7.18
N PRO A 271 18.73 23.32 -7.42
CA PRO A 271 19.37 23.38 -8.72
C PRO A 271 19.97 22.01 -9.07
N LEU A 272 19.94 21.65 -10.34
CA LEU A 272 20.69 20.50 -10.82
C LEU A 272 22.20 20.76 -10.63
N PRO A 273 22.98 19.76 -10.20
CA PRO A 273 24.41 19.92 -10.11
C PRO A 273 25.02 20.17 -11.50
N PRO A 274 26.05 21.03 -11.61
CA PRO A 274 26.82 21.12 -12.84
C PRO A 274 27.51 19.77 -13.11
N PRO A 275 27.94 19.48 -14.36
CA PRO A 275 28.72 18.29 -14.66
C PRO A 275 29.92 18.14 -13.72
N LEU A 276 29.91 17.09 -12.90
CA LEU A 276 30.90 16.91 -11.84
C LEU A 276 32.16 16.22 -12.38
N SER A 277 33.31 16.89 -12.25
CA SER A 277 34.61 16.37 -12.66
C SER A 277 35.43 15.84 -11.47
N PRO A 278 36.36 14.88 -11.67
CA PRO A 278 37.29 14.43 -10.64
C PRO A 278 37.99 15.60 -9.92
N GLY A 279 38.00 15.57 -8.59
CA GLY A 279 38.58 16.60 -7.72
C GLY A 279 37.60 17.69 -7.26
N MET A 280 36.42 17.82 -7.89
CA MET A 280 35.39 18.76 -7.41
C MET A 280 34.83 18.34 -6.05
N LYS A 281 34.39 19.32 -5.26
CA LYS A 281 33.73 19.10 -3.98
C LYS A 281 32.27 19.54 -4.03
N VAL A 282 31.36 18.72 -3.51
CA VAL A 282 29.92 19.01 -3.37
C VAL A 282 29.50 18.57 -1.97
N ASP A 283 29.02 19.51 -1.15
CA ASP A 283 28.47 19.26 0.20
C ASP A 283 29.34 18.34 1.08
N GLY A 284 30.67 18.53 1.06
CA GLY A 284 31.64 17.74 1.82
C GLY A 284 32.13 16.46 1.13
N PHE A 285 31.62 16.13 -0.06
CA PHE A 285 32.04 14.99 -0.85
C PHE A 285 33.01 15.40 -1.96
N THR A 286 34.14 14.70 -2.08
CA THR A 286 35.10 14.88 -3.18
C THR A 286 34.86 13.86 -4.28
N VAL A 287 34.60 14.33 -5.50
CA VAL A 287 34.38 13.48 -6.68
C VAL A 287 35.69 12.81 -7.08
N LYS A 288 35.70 11.48 -7.18
CA LYS A 288 36.88 10.71 -7.60
C LYS A 288 36.82 10.38 -9.08
N ARG A 289 35.67 9.91 -9.56
CA ARG A 289 35.42 9.59 -10.98
C ARG A 289 33.93 9.39 -11.26
N GLU A 290 33.55 9.51 -12.52
CA GLU A 290 32.25 9.05 -13.01
C GLU A 290 32.23 7.51 -13.05
N LEU A 291 31.10 6.94 -12.61
CA LEU A 291 30.81 5.50 -12.67
C LEU A 291 29.96 5.17 -13.89
N TYR A 292 28.95 6.00 -14.16
CA TYR A 292 27.97 5.78 -15.21
C TYR A 292 27.27 7.09 -15.57
N ALA A 293 26.95 7.28 -16.83
CA ALA A 293 26.13 8.39 -17.31
C ALA A 293 25.06 7.85 -18.27
N SER A 294 23.83 8.35 -18.09
CA SER A 294 22.68 8.04 -18.93
C SER A 294 21.84 9.28 -19.18
N VAL A 295 20.87 9.17 -20.09
CA VAL A 295 19.86 10.22 -20.35
C VAL A 295 19.07 10.57 -19.08
N ARG A 296 18.99 9.66 -18.10
CA ARG A 296 18.20 9.86 -16.87
C ARG A 296 19.03 10.34 -15.69
N SER A 297 20.23 9.80 -15.51
CA SER A 297 21.04 10.09 -14.33
C SER A 297 22.53 9.85 -14.56
N HIS A 298 23.34 10.55 -13.78
CA HIS A 298 24.78 10.33 -13.68
C HIS A 298 25.12 9.78 -12.29
N LEU A 299 26.09 8.88 -12.22
CA LEU A 299 26.61 8.27 -11.00
C LEU A 299 28.07 8.65 -10.83
N TYR A 300 28.42 9.19 -9.67
CA TYR A 300 29.77 9.60 -9.33
C TYR A 300 30.26 8.83 -8.11
N LEU A 301 31.45 8.25 -8.19
CA LEU A 301 32.16 7.76 -7.01
C LEU A 301 32.71 8.97 -6.26
N VAL A 302 32.33 9.11 -4.99
CA VAL A 302 32.78 10.20 -4.13
C VAL A 302 33.40 9.67 -2.85
N GLU A 303 34.10 10.55 -2.15
CA GLU A 303 34.73 10.26 -0.87
C GLU A 303 34.48 11.42 0.10
N ASN A 304 34.09 11.12 1.34
CA ASN A 304 33.96 12.13 2.38
C ASN A 304 35.34 12.50 2.97
N GLU A 305 35.37 13.45 3.92
CA GLU A 305 36.60 13.90 4.57
C GLU A 305 37.34 12.79 5.35
N GLU A 306 36.63 11.74 5.76
CA GLU A 306 37.18 10.58 6.48
C GLU A 306 37.75 9.51 5.54
N GLY A 307 37.70 9.72 4.22
CA GLY A 307 38.18 8.73 3.23
C GLY A 307 37.17 7.63 2.89
N LYS A 308 35.93 7.71 3.40
CA LYS A 308 34.87 6.72 3.13
C LYS A 308 34.26 6.96 1.75
N ARG A 309 34.22 5.89 0.94
CA ARG A 309 33.66 5.91 -0.41
C ARG A 309 32.14 5.75 -0.40
N SER A 310 31.46 6.52 -1.24
CA SER A 310 30.02 6.45 -1.50
C SER A 310 29.71 6.87 -2.95
N VAL A 311 28.45 6.83 -3.34
CA VAL A 311 27.99 7.21 -4.68
C VAL A 311 27.03 8.38 -4.58
N LEU A 312 27.24 9.40 -5.42
CA LEU A 312 26.22 10.42 -5.70
C LEU A 312 25.53 10.09 -7.01
N LYS A 313 24.21 9.92 -6.96
CA LYS A 313 23.35 9.87 -8.15
C LYS A 313 22.77 11.26 -8.37
N THR A 314 22.91 11.81 -9.57
CA THR A 314 22.35 13.11 -9.95
C THR A 314 21.42 12.93 -11.14
N PRO A 315 20.36 13.75 -11.30
CA PRO A 315 19.61 13.78 -12.55
C PRO A 315 20.52 14.19 -13.71
N SER A 316 20.19 13.75 -14.93
CA SER A 316 20.85 14.30 -16.11
C SER A 316 20.41 15.76 -16.31
N VAL A 317 21.32 16.62 -16.76
CA VAL A 317 21.00 18.01 -17.11
C VAL A 317 19.92 18.11 -18.20
N ASN A 318 19.76 17.07 -19.02
CA ASN A 318 18.72 17.02 -20.05
C ASN A 318 17.30 16.87 -19.47
N LEU A 319 17.15 16.62 -18.17
CA LEU A 319 15.87 16.49 -17.47
C LEU A 319 15.46 17.78 -16.74
N GLU A 320 16.18 18.88 -16.89
CA GLU A 320 15.90 20.15 -16.19
C GLU A 320 14.46 20.64 -16.44
N ASP A 321 13.97 20.48 -17.67
CA ASP A 321 12.60 20.84 -18.06
C ASP A 321 11.58 19.68 -17.93
N ASP A 322 12.03 18.46 -17.58
CA ASP A 322 11.18 17.26 -17.45
C ASP A 322 10.79 17.05 -15.98
N ARG A 323 9.75 17.77 -15.58
CA ARG A 323 9.21 17.75 -14.21
C ARG A 323 8.85 16.33 -13.75
N ASP A 324 8.22 15.52 -14.60
CA ASP A 324 7.80 14.16 -14.27
C ASP A 324 9.01 13.24 -14.04
N ALA A 325 10.12 13.46 -14.76
CA ALA A 325 11.36 12.72 -14.53
C ALA A 325 12.05 13.14 -13.22
N LEU A 326 12.03 14.43 -12.87
CA LEU A 326 12.57 14.92 -11.59
C LEU A 326 11.75 14.43 -10.40
N GLU A 327 10.42 14.41 -10.49
CA GLU A 327 9.54 13.86 -9.46
C GLU A 327 9.82 12.36 -9.23
N ARG A 328 9.99 11.59 -10.31
CA ARG A 328 10.41 10.18 -10.23
C ARG A 328 11.79 10.01 -9.58
N PHE A 329 12.74 10.88 -9.90
CA PHE A 329 14.07 10.86 -9.30
C PHE A 329 14.02 11.11 -7.79
N VAL A 330 13.19 12.05 -7.34
CA VAL A 330 13.05 12.33 -5.91
C VAL A 330 12.29 11.19 -5.21
N MET A 331 11.26 10.63 -5.86
CA MET A 331 10.52 9.46 -5.39
C MET A 331 11.43 8.25 -5.20
N GLU A 332 12.33 7.99 -6.16
CA GLU A 332 13.33 6.93 -6.05
C GLU A 332 14.16 7.07 -4.76
N GLY A 333 14.73 8.26 -4.52
CA GLY A 333 15.53 8.51 -3.32
C GLY A 333 14.72 8.36 -2.03
N TRP A 334 13.44 8.77 -2.06
CA TRP A 334 12.52 8.65 -0.92
C TRP A 334 12.18 7.19 -0.58
N VAL A 335 11.98 6.35 -1.61
CA VAL A 335 11.77 4.90 -1.45
C VAL A 335 13.06 4.26 -0.92
N GLY A 336 14.19 4.51 -1.59
CA GLY A 336 15.49 3.95 -1.21
C GLY A 336 15.91 4.28 0.23
N SER A 337 15.60 5.49 0.72
CA SER A 337 15.94 5.89 2.10
C SER A 337 15.18 5.12 3.17
N ARG A 338 14.05 4.49 2.84
CA ARG A 338 13.17 3.75 3.78
C ARG A 338 13.32 2.24 3.69
N LEU A 339 13.99 1.73 2.64
CA LEU A 339 14.28 0.32 2.50
C LEU A 339 15.49 -0.07 3.37
N ARG A 340 15.36 -1.19 4.09
CA ARG A 340 16.41 -1.75 4.96
C ARG A 340 16.45 -3.26 4.78
N ASN A 341 17.34 -3.72 3.90
CA ASN A 341 17.60 -5.13 3.70
C ASN A 341 19.00 -5.33 3.07
N PRO A 342 19.75 -6.38 3.43
CA PRO A 342 21.06 -6.65 2.84
C PRO A 342 21.06 -6.85 1.32
N HIS A 343 19.92 -7.23 0.72
CA HIS A 343 19.81 -7.45 -0.73
C HIS A 343 19.27 -6.25 -1.50
N LEU A 344 19.16 -5.08 -0.88
CA LEU A 344 18.71 -3.84 -1.50
C LEU A 344 19.81 -2.77 -1.36
N LEU A 345 19.89 -1.86 -2.33
CA LEU A 345 20.74 -0.68 -2.23
C LEU A 345 20.33 0.19 -1.05
N HIS A 346 21.31 0.57 -0.24
CA HIS A 346 21.09 1.46 0.89
C HIS A 346 21.37 2.92 0.51
N ALA A 347 20.35 3.77 0.64
CA ALA A 347 20.55 5.21 0.60
C ALA A 347 21.10 5.72 1.93
N LEU A 348 22.14 6.54 1.85
CA LEU A 348 22.83 7.16 2.97
C LEU A 348 22.19 8.50 3.33
N PRO A 349 22.34 8.98 4.58
CA PRO A 349 21.87 10.30 4.98
C PRO A 349 22.45 11.41 4.10
N LEU A 350 21.64 12.42 3.84
CA LEU A 350 22.05 13.65 3.17
C LEU A 350 22.41 14.71 4.22
N PRO A 351 23.21 15.73 3.86
CA PRO A 351 23.41 16.93 4.67
C PRO A 351 22.06 17.62 4.98
N GLU A 352 22.02 18.42 6.05
CA GLU A 352 20.81 19.17 6.44
C GLU A 352 20.35 20.13 5.33
N THR A 353 21.30 20.79 4.65
CA THR A 353 21.05 21.74 3.55
C THR A 353 21.89 21.36 2.33
N PRO A 354 21.41 20.45 1.46
CA PRO A 354 22.10 20.12 0.23
C PRO A 354 22.10 21.32 -0.74
N SER A 355 23.22 21.56 -1.43
CA SER A 355 23.38 22.69 -2.36
C SER A 355 22.74 22.46 -3.74
N CYS A 356 22.47 21.19 -4.09
CA CYS A 356 21.89 20.78 -5.36
C CYS A 356 21.10 19.46 -5.23
N LEU A 357 20.35 19.08 -6.27
CA LEU A 357 19.58 17.84 -6.28
C LEU A 357 20.46 16.60 -6.55
N TYR A 358 20.58 15.72 -5.57
CA TYR A 358 21.22 14.41 -5.72
C TYR A 358 20.71 13.39 -4.67
N GLN A 359 21.01 12.11 -4.90
CA GLN A 359 20.86 11.04 -3.93
C GLN A 359 22.24 10.59 -3.45
N HIS A 360 22.38 10.31 -2.15
CA HIS A 360 23.58 9.77 -1.56
C HIS A 360 23.38 8.28 -1.29
N LEU A 361 24.20 7.43 -1.90
CA LEU A 361 24.03 5.97 -1.95
C LEU A 361 25.30 5.28 -1.46
N GLU A 362 25.17 4.09 -0.88
CA GLU A 362 26.35 3.27 -0.58
C GLU A 362 27.12 2.91 -1.87
N PHE A 363 28.43 2.75 -1.76
CA PHE A 363 29.24 2.21 -2.84
C PHE A 363 29.24 0.68 -2.76
N ILE A 364 28.77 0.02 -3.81
CA ILE A 364 28.85 -1.43 -3.97
C ILE A 364 30.11 -1.75 -4.80
N ASP A 365 31.08 -2.42 -4.17
CA ASP A 365 32.25 -2.92 -4.88
C ASP A 365 31.88 -4.23 -5.60
N GLY A 366 31.54 -4.13 -6.88
CA GLY A 366 30.97 -5.22 -7.65
C GLY A 366 30.64 -4.85 -9.09
N VAL A 367 29.96 -5.77 -9.76
CA VAL A 367 29.51 -5.62 -11.15
C VAL A 367 28.01 -5.84 -11.26
N THR A 368 27.39 -5.36 -12.33
CA THR A 368 25.99 -5.70 -12.62
C THR A 368 25.86 -7.19 -12.92
N LEU A 369 24.69 -7.79 -12.66
CA LEU A 369 24.42 -9.19 -12.97
C LEU A 369 24.60 -9.45 -14.47
N LYS A 370 24.25 -8.47 -15.32
CA LYS A 370 24.52 -8.53 -16.76
C LYS A 370 26.00 -8.71 -17.09
N GLN A 371 26.85 -7.91 -16.46
CA GLN A 371 28.30 -8.01 -16.63
C GLN A 371 28.82 -9.32 -16.02
N TRP A 372 28.32 -9.70 -14.85
CA TRP A 372 28.67 -10.96 -14.19
C TRP A 372 28.38 -12.17 -15.08
N LEU A 373 27.20 -12.22 -15.72
CA LEU A 373 26.82 -13.29 -16.66
C LEU A 373 27.72 -13.36 -17.88
N LYS A 374 28.20 -12.22 -18.37
CA LYS A 374 29.14 -12.14 -19.49
C LYS A 374 30.54 -12.62 -19.11
N GLU A 375 30.98 -12.31 -17.89
CA GLU A 375 32.30 -12.68 -17.37
C GLU A 375 32.36 -14.12 -16.86
N HIS A 376 31.21 -14.68 -16.45
CA HIS A 376 31.10 -16.03 -15.88
C HIS A 376 30.07 -16.90 -16.63
N PRO A 377 30.19 -17.09 -17.96
CA PRO A 377 29.22 -17.87 -18.73
C PRO A 377 29.13 -19.32 -18.24
N ASP A 378 30.28 -19.89 -17.86
CA ASP A 378 30.43 -21.29 -17.42
C ASP A 378 30.25 -21.49 -15.91
N ALA A 379 29.80 -20.47 -15.16
CA ALA A 379 29.54 -20.61 -13.73
C ALA A 379 28.57 -21.76 -13.44
N ALA A 380 28.83 -22.45 -12.32
CA ALA A 380 28.09 -23.63 -11.93
C ALA A 380 26.60 -23.31 -11.71
N VAL A 381 25.74 -24.29 -11.96
CA VAL A 381 24.29 -24.14 -11.79
C VAL A 381 23.95 -23.79 -10.34
N GLU A 382 24.68 -24.38 -9.38
CA GLU A 382 24.52 -24.16 -7.95
C GLU A 382 24.79 -22.70 -7.57
N GLU A 383 25.83 -22.09 -8.15
CA GLU A 383 26.18 -20.68 -7.92
C GLU A 383 25.10 -19.74 -8.49
N LYS A 384 24.65 -20.01 -9.72
CA LYS A 384 23.53 -19.27 -10.35
C LYS A 384 22.24 -19.37 -9.53
N LEU A 385 21.92 -20.55 -9.00
CA LEU A 385 20.78 -20.76 -8.11
C LEU A 385 20.94 -20.06 -6.76
N TYR A 386 22.17 -19.98 -6.24
CA TYR A 386 22.46 -19.21 -5.02
C TYR A 386 22.22 -17.71 -5.21
N LEU A 387 22.65 -17.14 -6.35
CA LEU A 387 22.32 -15.74 -6.69
C LEU A 387 20.80 -15.52 -6.88
N ALA A 388 20.11 -16.48 -7.52
CA ALA A 388 18.66 -16.43 -7.70
C ALA A 388 17.90 -16.43 -6.37
N ASP A 389 18.35 -17.22 -5.39
CA ASP A 389 17.78 -17.26 -4.04
C ASP A 389 17.87 -15.91 -3.33
N GLN A 390 19.04 -15.25 -3.44
CA GLN A 390 19.27 -13.93 -2.88
C GLN A 390 18.42 -12.86 -3.57
N LEU A 391 18.31 -12.90 -4.90
CA LEU A 391 17.44 -12.01 -5.67
C LEU A 391 15.99 -12.08 -5.17
N LEU A 392 15.44 -13.29 -5.02
CA LEU A 392 14.08 -13.47 -4.49
C LEU A 392 13.94 -13.00 -3.04
N ASN A 393 15.00 -13.08 -2.23
CA ASN A 393 14.99 -12.52 -0.88
C ASN A 393 14.92 -10.98 -0.90
N GLY A 394 15.61 -10.31 -1.83
CA GLY A 394 15.51 -8.87 -2.07
C GLY A 394 14.11 -8.46 -2.54
N ILE A 395 13.56 -9.17 -3.52
CA ILE A 395 12.19 -8.93 -4.03
C ILE A 395 11.17 -9.08 -2.91
N ARG A 396 11.29 -10.14 -2.09
CA ARG A 396 10.44 -10.33 -0.92
C ARG A 396 10.52 -9.16 0.07
N ALA A 397 11.70 -8.54 0.24
CA ALA A 397 11.85 -7.39 1.12
C ALA A 397 11.12 -6.15 0.58
N LEU A 398 11.16 -5.93 -0.75
CA LEU A 398 10.37 -4.88 -1.41
C LEU A 398 8.86 -5.11 -1.23
N HIS A 399 8.37 -6.32 -1.54
CA HIS A 399 6.95 -6.65 -1.42
C HIS A 399 6.45 -6.55 0.03
N ARG A 400 7.29 -6.96 1.00
CA ARG A 400 6.99 -6.75 2.44
C ARG A 400 6.95 -5.29 2.85
N ALA A 401 7.54 -4.38 2.07
CA ALA A 401 7.43 -2.95 2.27
C ALA A 401 6.30 -2.33 1.43
N ASP A 402 5.42 -3.12 0.79
CA ASP A 402 4.39 -2.67 -0.14
C ASP A 402 4.96 -1.91 -1.37
N VAL A 403 6.20 -2.23 -1.75
CA VAL A 403 6.90 -1.69 -2.92
C VAL A 403 7.03 -2.76 -3.99
N ILE A 404 6.58 -2.47 -5.21
CA ILE A 404 6.83 -3.27 -6.42
C ILE A 404 8.00 -2.64 -7.16
N HIS A 405 8.95 -3.42 -7.64
CA HIS A 405 10.11 -2.88 -8.36
C HIS A 405 9.73 -2.36 -9.75
N GLY A 406 8.96 -3.14 -10.52
CA GLY A 406 8.39 -2.73 -11.80
C GLY A 406 9.34 -2.73 -13.01
N ASP A 407 10.67 -2.65 -12.79
CA ASP A 407 11.69 -2.72 -13.86
C ASP A 407 12.88 -3.63 -13.45
N LEU A 408 12.58 -4.88 -13.06
CA LEU A 408 13.64 -5.85 -12.74
C LEU A 408 14.31 -6.36 -14.02
N LYS A 409 15.62 -6.18 -14.10
CA LYS A 409 16.48 -6.67 -15.18
C LYS A 409 17.92 -6.85 -14.66
N PRO A 410 18.79 -7.60 -15.36
CA PRO A 410 20.17 -7.83 -14.91
C PRO A 410 21.02 -6.55 -14.79
N ASP A 411 20.65 -5.46 -15.48
CA ASP A 411 21.29 -4.14 -15.30
C ASP A 411 20.98 -3.51 -13.93
N ASN A 412 19.84 -3.83 -13.32
CA ASN A 412 19.35 -3.31 -12.04
C ASN A 412 19.65 -4.24 -10.86
N ILE A 413 20.57 -5.18 -11.05
CA ILE A 413 21.02 -6.11 -10.02
C ILE A 413 22.54 -6.07 -10.01
N MET A 414 23.16 -5.91 -8.84
CA MET A 414 24.61 -5.97 -8.66
C MET A 414 24.98 -7.23 -7.87
N VAL A 415 26.14 -7.79 -8.22
CA VAL A 415 26.82 -8.85 -7.47
C VAL A 415 28.11 -8.25 -6.95
N ASP A 416 28.25 -8.16 -5.62
CA ASP A 416 29.47 -7.63 -5.01
C ASP A 416 30.60 -8.67 -5.01
N THR A 417 31.81 -8.24 -4.64
CA THR A 417 33.00 -9.11 -4.59
C THR A 417 32.88 -10.29 -3.62
N SER A 418 31.90 -10.27 -2.70
CA SER A 418 31.61 -11.37 -1.77
C SER A 418 30.54 -12.34 -2.30
N GLY A 419 29.95 -12.05 -3.47
CA GLY A 419 28.85 -12.83 -4.04
C GLY A 419 27.47 -12.45 -3.49
N LEU A 420 27.34 -11.30 -2.81
CA LEU A 420 26.05 -10.80 -2.32
C LEU A 420 25.30 -10.09 -3.46
N VAL A 421 24.04 -10.46 -3.65
CA VAL A 421 23.14 -9.82 -4.62
C VAL A 421 22.49 -8.58 -4.01
N ARG A 422 22.57 -7.45 -4.71
CA ARG A 422 21.93 -6.18 -4.37
C ARG A 422 21.01 -5.73 -5.51
N ILE A 423 19.73 -5.53 -5.24
CA ILE A 423 18.82 -4.85 -6.19
C ILE A 423 19.07 -3.34 -6.09
N VAL A 424 19.25 -2.71 -7.23
CA VAL A 424 19.54 -1.28 -7.38
C VAL A 424 18.52 -0.62 -8.32
N ASP A 425 18.49 0.71 -8.33
CA ASP A 425 17.60 1.55 -9.16
C ASP A 425 16.09 1.39 -8.88
N PHE A 426 15.58 2.23 -7.98
CA PHE A 426 14.17 2.25 -7.59
C PHE A 426 13.34 3.25 -8.40
N GLY A 427 13.86 3.75 -9.53
CA GLY A 427 13.24 4.81 -10.35
C GLY A 427 11.89 4.43 -10.99
N SER A 428 11.59 3.14 -11.05
CA SER A 428 10.34 2.60 -11.60
C SER A 428 9.44 1.97 -10.50
N CYS A 429 9.80 2.14 -9.22
CA CYS A 429 9.10 1.49 -8.13
C CYS A 429 7.67 2.00 -7.94
N HIS A 430 6.75 1.05 -7.77
CA HIS A 430 5.36 1.33 -7.44
C HIS A 430 5.06 1.08 -5.97
N CYS A 431 4.70 2.13 -5.21
CA CYS A 431 4.34 2.02 -3.80
C CYS A 431 2.82 1.87 -3.65
N ARG A 432 2.36 0.73 -3.13
CA ARG A 432 0.91 0.48 -2.96
C ARG A 432 0.32 1.49 -1.98
N GLY A 433 -0.56 2.35 -2.49
CA GLY A 433 -1.23 3.41 -1.73
C GLY A 433 -0.74 4.83 -2.05
N MET A 434 0.25 5.01 -2.92
CA MET A 434 0.52 6.31 -3.54
C MET A 434 -0.11 6.32 -4.93
N GLU A 435 -0.86 7.37 -5.25
CA GLU A 435 -1.24 7.64 -6.64
C GLU A 435 0.06 7.96 -7.40
N GLN A 436 0.35 7.19 -8.44
CA GLN A 436 1.51 7.38 -9.29
C GLN A 436 1.05 7.29 -10.74
N SER A 437 1.47 8.25 -11.56
CA SER A 437 1.22 8.23 -13.00
C SER A 437 1.86 6.98 -13.62
N ALA A 438 1.10 6.27 -14.45
CA ALA A 438 1.63 5.15 -15.22
C ALA A 438 2.77 5.68 -16.11
N SER A 439 3.99 5.18 -15.90
CA SER A 439 5.13 5.55 -16.73
C SER A 439 5.22 4.64 -17.95
N ASP A 440 5.49 5.22 -19.12
CA ASP A 440 5.77 4.45 -20.33
C ASP A 440 6.92 3.45 -20.13
N ILE A 441 6.70 2.19 -20.52
CA ILE A 441 7.70 1.12 -20.47
C ILE A 441 8.78 1.41 -21.52
N PRO A 442 10.06 1.60 -21.14
CA PRO A 442 11.13 1.84 -22.10
C PRO A 442 11.28 0.66 -23.09
N LEU A 443 11.56 0.97 -24.36
CA LEU A 443 11.68 -0.01 -25.46
C LEU A 443 12.65 -1.18 -25.16
N GLY A 444 13.74 -0.95 -24.41
CA GLY A 444 14.74 -1.96 -24.03
C GLY A 444 14.44 -2.78 -22.76
N THR A 445 13.40 -2.43 -22.00
CA THR A 445 13.00 -3.13 -20.76
C THR A 445 12.06 -4.32 -21.06
N ARG A 446 11.50 -4.40 -22.27
CA ARG A 446 10.50 -5.42 -22.66
C ARG A 446 10.99 -6.86 -22.54
N ASP A 447 12.30 -7.09 -22.61
CA ASP A 447 12.92 -8.42 -22.55
C ASP A 447 12.82 -9.13 -21.20
N TYR A 448 12.39 -8.44 -20.13
CA TYR A 448 12.09 -9.06 -18.83
C TYR A 448 10.68 -8.70 -18.33
N THR A 449 9.97 -7.84 -19.06
CA THR A 449 8.68 -7.28 -18.64
C THR A 449 7.58 -8.33 -18.70
N ALA A 450 6.74 -8.36 -17.66
CA ALA A 450 5.58 -9.23 -17.62
C ALA A 450 4.54 -8.86 -18.71
N PRO A 451 3.83 -9.83 -19.31
CA PRO A 451 2.89 -9.57 -20.40
C PRO A 451 1.81 -8.54 -20.04
N GLU A 452 1.27 -8.59 -18.83
CA GLU A 452 0.24 -7.66 -18.36
C GLU A 452 0.71 -6.22 -18.31
N LEU A 453 1.99 -5.97 -18.01
CA LEU A 453 2.57 -4.63 -18.04
C LEU A 453 2.63 -4.09 -19.47
N VAL A 454 3.00 -4.94 -20.42
CA VAL A 454 2.99 -4.57 -21.86
C VAL A 454 1.57 -4.28 -22.34
N ASP A 455 0.58 -4.99 -21.81
CA ASP A 455 -0.85 -4.79 -22.09
C ASP A 455 -1.41 -3.52 -21.39
N GLY A 456 -0.62 -2.85 -20.54
CA GLY A 456 -0.96 -1.58 -19.89
C GLY A 456 -1.48 -1.70 -18.45
N ASP A 457 -1.48 -2.89 -17.87
CA ASP A 457 -1.86 -3.11 -16.47
C ASP A 457 -0.81 -2.53 -15.51
N ALA A 458 -1.25 -2.21 -14.29
CA ALA A 458 -0.36 -1.68 -13.26
C ALA A 458 0.64 -2.75 -12.74
N PRO A 459 1.86 -2.35 -12.33
CA PRO A 459 2.82 -3.26 -11.69
C PRO A 459 2.25 -3.97 -10.46
N SER A 460 2.54 -5.26 -10.37
CA SER A 460 2.11 -6.15 -9.29
C SER A 460 3.26 -7.00 -8.77
N GLU A 461 3.08 -7.64 -7.62
CA GLU A 461 4.07 -8.62 -7.12
C GLU A 461 4.32 -9.71 -8.16
N GLN A 462 3.25 -10.17 -8.81
CA GLN A 462 3.31 -11.21 -9.84
C GLN A 462 4.11 -10.77 -11.07
N SER A 463 4.14 -9.47 -11.38
CA SER A 463 4.97 -8.93 -12.47
C SER A 463 6.46 -8.92 -12.14
N ASP A 464 6.84 -8.62 -10.89
CA ASP A 464 8.23 -8.75 -10.42
C ASP A 464 8.67 -10.23 -10.41
N LEU A 465 7.79 -11.15 -10.00
CA LEU A 465 8.08 -12.59 -10.00
C LEU A 465 8.27 -13.15 -11.41
N PHE A 466 7.53 -12.65 -12.40
CA PHE A 466 7.77 -12.99 -13.80
C PHE A 466 9.14 -12.52 -14.28
N SER A 467 9.49 -11.27 -13.97
CA SER A 467 10.77 -10.68 -14.32
C SER A 467 11.93 -11.48 -13.69
N ALA A 468 11.78 -11.87 -12.41
CA ALA A 468 12.73 -12.75 -11.73
C ALA A 468 12.84 -14.11 -12.43
N ALA A 469 11.73 -14.74 -12.84
CA ALA A 469 11.77 -16.01 -13.56
C ALA A 469 12.50 -15.90 -14.91
N ALA A 470 12.32 -14.78 -15.63
CA ALA A 470 13.04 -14.51 -16.87
C ALA A 470 14.55 -14.35 -16.64
N ILE A 471 14.94 -13.59 -15.61
CA ILE A 471 16.34 -13.41 -15.21
C ILE A 471 16.96 -14.76 -14.83
N ILE A 472 16.28 -15.57 -14.02
CA ILE A 472 16.78 -16.88 -13.58
C ILE A 472 16.92 -17.84 -14.77
N HIS A 473 15.99 -17.79 -15.73
CA HIS A 473 16.11 -18.56 -16.98
C HIS A 473 17.39 -18.21 -17.74
N GLU A 474 17.65 -16.91 -17.91
CA GLU A 474 18.87 -16.44 -18.58
C GLU A 474 20.12 -16.83 -17.80
N MET A 475 20.13 -16.68 -16.48
CA MET A 475 21.26 -17.09 -15.63
C MET A 475 21.61 -18.56 -15.85
N LEU A 476 20.61 -19.45 -15.92
CA LEU A 476 20.83 -20.88 -16.02
C LEU A 476 21.19 -21.37 -17.43
N THR A 477 20.69 -20.69 -18.46
CA THR A 477 20.77 -21.16 -19.86
C THR A 477 21.64 -20.29 -20.77
N GLY A 478 22.01 -19.08 -20.32
CA GLY A 478 22.67 -18.07 -21.15
C GLY A 478 21.75 -17.40 -22.18
N ALA A 479 20.45 -17.71 -22.18
CA ALA A 479 19.50 -17.17 -23.16
C ALA A 479 18.19 -16.73 -22.50
N LEU A 480 17.58 -15.67 -23.03
CA LEU A 480 16.25 -15.23 -22.62
C LEU A 480 15.17 -16.25 -23.02
N PRO A 481 14.11 -16.41 -22.21
CA PRO A 481 12.96 -17.20 -22.60
C PRO A 481 12.33 -16.60 -23.87
N TRP A 482 12.02 -17.45 -24.86
CA TRP A 482 11.54 -17.04 -26.18
C TRP A 482 12.39 -15.99 -26.93
N GLN A 483 13.68 -15.83 -26.59
CA GLN A 483 14.56 -14.80 -27.13
C GLN A 483 14.02 -13.37 -26.91
N GLY A 484 13.45 -13.11 -25.74
CA GLY A 484 12.87 -11.81 -25.38
C GLY A 484 11.49 -11.54 -26.00
N ARG A 485 10.99 -12.42 -26.87
CA ARG A 485 9.70 -12.24 -27.57
C ARG A 485 8.57 -13.00 -26.88
N TYR A 486 8.15 -12.50 -25.73
CA TYR A 486 7.13 -13.15 -24.89
C TYR A 486 5.77 -13.34 -25.55
N GLU A 487 5.41 -12.53 -26.55
CA GLU A 487 4.18 -12.77 -27.33
C GLU A 487 4.14 -14.15 -27.99
N LYS A 488 5.31 -14.78 -28.22
CA LYS A 488 5.40 -16.16 -28.73
C LYS A 488 5.00 -17.23 -27.72
N SER A 489 4.81 -16.89 -26.43
CA SER A 489 4.43 -17.84 -25.38
C SER A 489 3.10 -18.54 -25.68
N ASN A 490 2.20 -17.88 -26.41
CA ASN A 490 0.89 -18.43 -26.81
C ASN A 490 0.97 -19.63 -27.76
N HIS A 491 2.08 -19.75 -28.51
CA HIS A 491 2.19 -20.71 -29.61
C HIS A 491 3.44 -21.59 -29.54
N ARG A 492 4.39 -21.28 -28.66
CA ARG A 492 5.63 -22.03 -28.52
C ARG A 492 5.92 -22.30 -27.04
N PRO A 493 5.90 -23.56 -26.58
CA PRO A 493 6.31 -23.88 -25.23
C PRO A 493 7.80 -23.57 -25.05
N LEU A 494 8.19 -23.29 -23.80
CA LEU A 494 9.60 -23.13 -23.44
C LEU A 494 10.35 -24.45 -23.75
N PRO A 495 11.53 -24.41 -24.41
CA PRO A 495 12.37 -25.59 -24.55
C PRO A 495 12.72 -26.17 -23.17
N ALA A 496 12.89 -27.49 -23.08
CA ALA A 496 13.36 -28.11 -21.85
C ALA A 496 14.76 -27.59 -21.51
N LEU A 497 14.97 -27.10 -20.28
CA LEU A 497 16.23 -26.44 -19.90
C LEU A 497 17.43 -27.38 -20.05
N GLN A 498 17.23 -28.69 -19.90
CA GLN A 498 18.26 -29.72 -20.07
C GLN A 498 18.82 -29.77 -21.50
N THR A 499 18.06 -29.31 -22.49
CA THR A 499 18.54 -29.20 -23.87
C THR A 499 19.53 -28.05 -24.06
N LEU A 500 19.50 -27.06 -23.16
CA LEU A 500 20.39 -25.91 -23.15
C LEU A 500 21.55 -26.12 -22.18
N ASN A 501 21.29 -26.75 -21.03
CA ASN A 501 22.28 -27.09 -20.02
C ASN A 501 21.85 -28.35 -19.24
N ALA A 502 22.56 -29.46 -19.46
CA ALA A 502 22.23 -30.77 -18.89
C ALA A 502 22.41 -30.87 -17.37
N PHE A 503 23.14 -29.93 -16.75
CA PHE A 503 23.34 -29.90 -15.30
C PHE A 503 22.17 -29.29 -14.52
N ILE A 504 21.19 -28.68 -15.21
CA ILE A 504 20.02 -28.09 -14.57
C ILE A 504 19.09 -29.19 -14.04
N PRO A 505 18.78 -29.24 -12.73
CA PRO A 505 17.85 -30.22 -12.17
C PRO A 505 16.48 -30.18 -12.84
N LEU A 506 15.91 -31.35 -13.13
CA LEU A 506 14.66 -31.47 -13.90
C LEU A 506 13.49 -30.68 -13.30
N TRP A 507 13.42 -30.60 -11.97
CA TRP A 507 12.33 -29.92 -11.28
C TRP A 507 12.37 -28.39 -11.45
N ILE A 508 13.53 -27.79 -11.78
CA ILE A 508 13.65 -26.35 -12.09
C ILE A 508 12.83 -25.98 -13.32
N ASN A 509 12.67 -26.89 -14.29
CA ASN A 509 11.81 -26.65 -15.45
C ASN A 509 10.39 -26.28 -15.03
N ASN A 510 9.83 -27.05 -14.09
CA ASN A 510 8.46 -26.82 -13.61
C ASN A 510 8.36 -25.48 -12.89
N VAL A 511 9.38 -25.13 -12.10
CA VAL A 511 9.44 -23.88 -11.36
C VAL A 511 9.44 -22.68 -12.31
N LEU A 512 10.30 -22.67 -13.33
CA LEU A 512 10.32 -21.59 -14.33
C LEU A 512 9.07 -21.57 -15.20
N GLN A 513 8.45 -22.73 -15.49
CA GLN A 513 7.17 -22.77 -16.19
C GLN A 513 6.03 -22.13 -15.40
N ILE A 514 6.03 -22.22 -14.05
CA ILE A 514 5.07 -21.52 -13.19
C ILE A 514 5.38 -20.03 -13.17
N GLY A 515 6.65 -19.65 -12.96
CA GLY A 515 7.05 -18.23 -12.90
C GLY A 515 6.80 -17.47 -14.20
N LEU A 516 6.91 -18.14 -15.36
CA LEU A 516 6.73 -17.56 -16.70
C LEU A 516 5.30 -17.73 -17.26
N GLN A 517 4.29 -18.07 -16.44
CA GLN A 517 2.91 -18.12 -16.91
C GLN A 517 2.44 -16.75 -17.41
N ARG A 518 1.64 -16.72 -18.49
CA ARG A 518 1.12 -15.45 -19.02
C ARG A 518 0.20 -14.76 -18.02
N HIS A 519 -0.72 -15.51 -17.40
CA HIS A 519 -1.67 -14.95 -16.46
C HIS A 519 -1.06 -14.81 -15.05
N PRO A 520 -1.14 -13.63 -14.42
CA PRO A 520 -0.55 -13.39 -13.09
C PRO A 520 -1.02 -14.37 -12.00
N ASN A 521 -2.31 -14.73 -12.02
CA ASN A 521 -2.92 -15.64 -11.05
C ASN A 521 -2.51 -17.12 -11.20
N GLN A 522 -1.73 -17.46 -12.22
CA GLN A 522 -1.16 -18.81 -12.43
C GLN A 522 0.31 -18.90 -12.03
N ARG A 523 0.92 -17.78 -11.61
CA ARG A 523 2.30 -17.71 -11.11
C ARG A 523 2.33 -18.02 -9.61
N PHE A 524 3.53 -18.01 -9.03
CA PHE A 524 3.70 -18.08 -7.58
C PHE A 524 2.93 -16.95 -6.88
N ALA A 525 2.32 -17.26 -5.74
CA ALA A 525 1.56 -16.30 -4.96
C ALA A 525 2.47 -15.21 -4.38
N ASP A 526 3.66 -15.59 -3.92
CA ASP A 526 4.66 -14.67 -3.38
C ASP A 526 6.12 -15.11 -3.64
N ALA A 527 7.07 -14.22 -3.35
CA ALA A 527 8.50 -14.47 -3.52
C ALA A 527 9.06 -15.57 -2.58
N ALA A 528 8.42 -15.84 -1.44
CA ALA A 528 8.86 -16.90 -0.53
C ALA A 528 8.50 -18.28 -1.11
N GLU A 529 7.30 -18.43 -1.67
CA GLU A 529 6.87 -19.64 -2.37
C GLU A 529 7.80 -19.95 -3.55
N PHE A 530 8.10 -18.94 -4.39
CA PHE A 530 9.02 -19.12 -5.51
C PHE A 530 10.43 -19.51 -5.02
N ARG A 531 10.92 -18.91 -3.94
CA ARG A 531 12.24 -19.23 -3.41
C ARG A 531 12.31 -20.63 -2.82
N ASP A 532 11.28 -21.05 -2.08
CA ASP A 532 11.20 -22.41 -1.55
C ASP A 532 11.11 -23.43 -2.68
N ALA A 533 10.40 -23.08 -3.76
CA ALA A 533 10.33 -23.85 -4.98
C ALA A 533 11.70 -24.01 -5.66
N LEU A 534 12.60 -23.02 -5.61
CA LEU A 534 13.99 -23.09 -6.09
C LEU A 534 14.95 -23.85 -5.17
N ARG A 535 14.53 -24.26 -3.97
CA ARG A 535 15.38 -25.04 -3.05
C ARG A 535 15.02 -26.52 -3.05
N ARG A 536 13.77 -26.84 -3.38
CA ARG A 536 13.22 -28.19 -3.26
C ARG A 536 12.28 -28.46 -4.44
N PRO A 537 12.22 -29.70 -4.94
CA PRO A 537 11.25 -30.06 -5.97
C PRO A 537 9.83 -29.80 -5.45
N VAL A 538 9.16 -28.80 -6.05
CA VAL A 538 7.72 -28.63 -5.85
C VAL A 538 7.04 -29.81 -6.53
N ARG A 539 6.39 -30.66 -5.74
CA ARG A 539 5.33 -31.50 -6.28
C ARG A 539 4.25 -30.52 -6.72
N ALA A 540 4.15 -30.28 -8.02
CA ALA A 540 3.00 -29.60 -8.59
C ALA A 540 1.76 -30.35 -8.10
N THR A 541 1.10 -29.83 -7.07
CA THR A 541 -0.34 -30.00 -6.97
C THR A 541 -0.85 -29.27 -8.19
N LYS A 542 -1.07 -30.02 -9.29
CA LYS A 542 -1.94 -29.55 -10.35
C LYS A 542 -3.13 -28.91 -9.63
N PRO A 543 -3.58 -27.69 -9.95
CA PRO A 543 -4.92 -27.30 -9.56
C PRO A 543 -5.78 -28.47 -10.01
N GLY A 544 -6.41 -29.16 -9.05
CA GLY A 544 -7.30 -30.25 -9.39
C GLY A 544 -8.19 -29.69 -10.47
N LYS A 545 -8.25 -30.35 -11.64
CA LYS A 545 -9.30 -30.03 -12.62
C LYS A 545 -10.55 -29.88 -11.77
N ASP A 546 -11.14 -28.70 -11.78
CA ASP A 546 -12.32 -28.46 -10.97
C ASP A 546 -13.38 -29.44 -11.47
N ASN A 547 -13.47 -30.57 -10.77
CA ASN A 547 -14.33 -31.66 -11.13
C ASN A 547 -15.78 -31.26 -10.83
N SER A 548 -16.04 -30.09 -10.24
CA SER A 548 -17.36 -29.51 -10.03
C SER A 548 -18.22 -29.57 -11.30
N ILE A 549 -17.64 -29.31 -12.48
CA ILE A 549 -18.38 -29.36 -13.76
C ILE A 549 -18.73 -30.80 -14.15
N ASN A 550 -17.83 -31.75 -13.91
CA ASN A 550 -18.07 -33.17 -14.21
C ASN A 550 -19.00 -33.82 -13.18
N GLU A 551 -18.87 -33.49 -11.90
CA GLU A 551 -19.75 -33.89 -10.81
C GLU A 551 -21.15 -33.32 -11.01
N LEU A 552 -21.28 -32.04 -11.39
CA LEU A 552 -22.57 -31.43 -11.70
C LEU A 552 -23.24 -32.09 -12.92
N ARG A 553 -22.48 -32.47 -13.95
CA ARG A 553 -23.01 -33.23 -15.09
C ARG A 553 -23.45 -34.64 -14.68
N LEU A 554 -22.70 -35.31 -13.80
CA LEU A 554 -23.04 -36.60 -13.22
C LEU A 554 -24.35 -36.52 -12.42
N TRP A 555 -24.48 -35.52 -11.54
CA TRP A 555 -25.69 -35.31 -10.73
C TRP A 555 -26.89 -34.91 -11.59
N LYS A 556 -26.71 -34.05 -12.59
CA LYS A 556 -27.77 -33.72 -13.57
C LYS A 556 -28.22 -34.96 -14.34
N GLY A 557 -27.29 -35.82 -14.75
CA GLY A 557 -27.60 -37.09 -15.41
C GLY A 557 -28.38 -38.03 -14.49
N ALA A 558 -27.94 -38.19 -13.24
CA ALA A 558 -28.63 -39.02 -12.24
C ALA A 558 -30.06 -38.53 -11.94
N CYS A 559 -30.26 -37.22 -11.80
CA CYS A 559 -31.59 -36.63 -11.62
C CYS A 559 -32.50 -36.90 -12.83
N LEU A 560 -31.98 -36.81 -14.06
CA LEU A 560 -32.75 -37.04 -15.27
C LEU A 560 -33.19 -38.50 -15.40
N VAL A 561 -32.31 -39.45 -15.05
CA VAL A 561 -32.64 -40.88 -14.97
C VAL A 561 -33.71 -41.15 -13.92
N LEU A 562 -33.60 -40.54 -12.73
CA LEU A 562 -34.60 -40.70 -11.66
C LEU A 562 -35.97 -40.15 -12.08
N VAL A 563 -36.02 -39.00 -12.75
CA VAL A 563 -37.28 -38.44 -13.27
C VAL A 563 -37.90 -39.37 -14.33
N MET A 564 -37.09 -39.92 -15.23
CA MET A 564 -37.57 -40.88 -16.23
C MET A 564 -38.13 -42.15 -15.58
N LEU A 565 -37.43 -42.71 -14.58
CA LEU A 565 -37.91 -43.87 -13.82
C LEU A 565 -39.20 -43.57 -13.07
N LEU A 566 -39.34 -42.36 -12.51
CA LEU A 566 -40.57 -41.92 -11.85
C LEU A 566 -41.74 -41.84 -12.83
N LEU A 567 -41.53 -41.24 -14.01
CA LEU A 567 -42.54 -41.15 -15.06
C LEU A 567 -42.95 -42.54 -15.57
N ILE A 568 -41.99 -43.46 -15.75
CA ILE A 568 -42.27 -44.86 -16.11
C ILE A 568 -43.07 -45.54 -15.00
N SER A 569 -42.69 -45.36 -13.73
CA SER A 569 -43.42 -45.93 -12.59
C SER A 569 -44.86 -45.41 -12.49
N VAL A 570 -45.09 -44.13 -12.79
CA VAL A 570 -46.44 -43.54 -12.81
C VAL A 570 -47.24 -44.06 -14.01
N SER A 571 -46.59 -44.22 -15.16
CA SER A 571 -47.20 -44.78 -16.38
C SER A 571 -47.56 -46.26 -16.26
N LEU A 572 -46.85 -47.04 -15.45
CA LEU A 572 -47.12 -48.46 -15.22
C LEU A 572 -48.17 -48.70 -14.12
N ASN A 573 -48.51 -47.66 -13.35
CA ASN A 573 -49.52 -47.69 -12.28
C ASN A 573 -50.83 -46.96 -12.68
N GLN A 574 -51.00 -46.62 -13.96
CA GLN A 574 -52.30 -46.32 -14.59
C GLN A 574 -52.67 -47.48 -15.50
#